data_AF-A0A7L1NP18-F1
#
_entry.id   AF-A0A7L1NP18-F1
#
_cell.length_a   1.000
_cell.length_b   1.000
_cell.length_c   1.000
_cell.angle_alpha   90.00
_cell.angle_beta   90.00
_cell.angle_gamma   90.00
#
_symmetry.space_group_name_H-M   'P 1'
#
loop_
_entity.id
_entity.type
_entity.pdbx_description
1 polymer ?
#
loop_
_entity_poly.entity_id
_entity_poly.type
_entity_poly.pdbx_seq_one_letter_code
_entity_poly.pdbx_strand_id
1 'polypeptide(L)'
;QVDNSSLTGESEPQSRSPECSHDSPLESRNIAFFSTMCLEGTAVGLVINTGDRTIIGRIASLASGVENEKTPIAVEIEHFVDIIAGLAIFFGATFFVVAMLIGYPFLRAMVFFMAIVVAYVPEGLLATVTV
;
A
#
# COMPACT_ATOMS: atom_id res chain seq x y z
N GLN A 1 -37.41 5.65 -6.32
CA GLN A 1 -36.28 6.44 -5.79
C GLN A 1 -35.12 5.50 -5.50
N VAL A 2 -33.88 5.92 -5.71
CA VAL A 2 -32.68 5.11 -5.44
C VAL A 2 -31.69 5.87 -4.58
N ASP A 3 -30.94 5.13 -3.77
CA ASP A 3 -29.82 5.64 -2.98
C ASP A 3 -28.50 5.46 -3.76
N ASN A 4 -27.84 6.58 -4.07
CA ASN A 4 -26.55 6.61 -4.76
C ASN A 4 -25.37 6.85 -3.80
N SER A 5 -25.55 6.75 -2.49
CA SER A 5 -24.49 6.97 -1.48
C SER A 5 -23.20 6.20 -1.75
N SER A 6 -23.30 4.99 -2.32
CA SER A 6 -22.12 4.20 -2.72
C SER A 6 -21.29 4.82 -3.86
N LEU A 7 -21.86 5.73 -4.64
CA LEU A 7 -21.18 6.41 -5.75
C LEU A 7 -20.87 7.88 -5.44
N THR A 8 -21.77 8.60 -4.77
CA THR A 8 -21.63 10.04 -4.52
C THR A 8 -21.24 10.39 -3.10
N GLY A 9 -21.39 9.46 -2.14
CA GLY A 9 -21.23 9.73 -0.71
C GLY A 9 -22.46 10.37 -0.05
N GLU A 10 -23.49 10.73 -0.83
CA GLU A 10 -24.70 11.41 -0.36
C GLU A 10 -25.88 10.43 -0.26
N SER A 11 -26.55 10.39 0.89
CA SER A 11 -27.71 9.50 1.13
C SER A 11 -29.05 10.09 0.69
N GLU A 12 -29.06 11.24 0.00
CA GLU A 12 -30.30 11.85 -0.48
C GLU A 12 -30.93 11.01 -1.61
N PRO A 13 -32.17 10.52 -1.45
CA PRO A 13 -32.84 9.70 -2.44
C PRO A 13 -32.98 10.41 -3.79
N GLN A 14 -32.52 9.76 -4.86
CA GLN A 14 -32.62 10.28 -6.22
C GLN A 14 -33.78 9.63 -6.98
N SER A 15 -34.60 10.45 -7.62
CA SER A 15 -35.71 9.98 -8.46
C SER A 15 -35.21 9.46 -9.82
N ARG A 16 -35.85 8.42 -10.34
CA ARG A 16 -35.51 7.81 -11.64
C ARG A 16 -36.68 7.92 -12.62
N SER A 17 -36.37 8.22 -13.87
CA SER A 17 -37.34 8.40 -14.96
C SER A 17 -36.75 7.89 -16.27
N PRO A 18 -37.54 7.37 -17.23
CA PRO A 18 -37.03 6.87 -18.50
C PRO A 18 -36.45 7.98 -19.41
N GLU A 19 -36.83 9.24 -19.17
CA GLU A 19 -36.36 10.39 -19.92
C GLU A 19 -34.92 10.77 -19.56
N CYS A 20 -34.13 11.12 -20.57
CA CYS A 20 -32.79 11.64 -20.39
C CYS A 20 -32.89 13.07 -19.81
N SER A 21 -32.47 13.24 -18.56
CA SER A 21 -32.57 14.52 -17.86
C SER A 21 -31.29 15.34 -17.89
N HIS A 22 -30.15 14.72 -18.21
CA HIS A 22 -28.83 15.36 -18.18
C HIS A 22 -27.85 14.67 -19.15
N ASP A 23 -26.88 15.42 -19.67
CA ASP A 23 -25.86 14.90 -20.58
C ASP A 23 -24.87 13.96 -19.88
N SER A 24 -24.56 14.24 -18.60
CA SER A 24 -23.71 13.36 -17.79
C SER A 24 -24.48 12.11 -17.35
N PRO A 25 -23.98 10.90 -17.62
CA PRO A 25 -24.63 9.65 -17.23
C PRO A 25 -24.88 9.54 -15.73
N LEU A 26 -23.98 10.10 -14.90
CA LEU A 26 -24.04 10.04 -13.44
C LEU A 26 -25.22 10.81 -12.85
N GLU A 27 -25.58 11.92 -13.50
CA GLU A 27 -26.64 12.82 -13.04
C GLU A 27 -27.97 12.56 -13.75
N SER A 28 -27.95 11.81 -14.86
CA SER A 28 -29.17 11.51 -15.60
C SER A 28 -30.07 10.53 -14.83
N ARG A 29 -31.38 10.83 -14.83
CA ARG A 29 -32.39 10.07 -14.08
C ARG A 29 -32.76 8.73 -14.73
N ASN A 30 -32.35 8.49 -15.98
CA ASN A 30 -32.64 7.27 -16.74
C ASN A 30 -31.62 6.14 -16.56
N ILE A 31 -30.60 6.34 -15.72
CA ILE A 31 -29.57 5.33 -15.44
C ILE A 31 -29.64 4.94 -13.97
N ALA A 32 -29.65 3.63 -13.69
CA ALA A 32 -29.44 3.08 -12.36
C ALA A 32 -28.07 2.39 -12.32
N PHE A 33 -27.37 2.51 -11.19
CA PHE A 33 -25.99 2.04 -11.06
C PHE A 33 -25.90 0.76 -10.24
N PHE A 34 -24.90 -0.06 -10.52
CA PHE A 34 -24.57 -1.20 -9.69
C PHE A 34 -24.13 -0.70 -8.29
N SER A 35 -24.49 -1.43 -7.22
CA SER A 35 -24.33 -1.04 -5.81
C SER A 35 -25.22 0.11 -5.32
N THR A 36 -26.31 0.46 -6.04
CA THR A 36 -27.33 1.40 -5.56
C THR A 36 -28.58 0.66 -5.08
N MET A 37 -29.21 1.16 -4.00
CA MET A 37 -30.41 0.53 -3.41
C MET A 37 -31.67 1.23 -3.89
N CYS A 38 -32.68 0.48 -4.33
CA CYS A 38 -34.00 1.03 -4.61
C CYS A 38 -34.76 1.16 -3.28
N LEU A 39 -35.09 2.39 -2.89
CA LEU A 39 -35.79 2.67 -1.64
C LEU A 39 -37.31 2.51 -1.80
N GLU A 40 -37.85 3.00 -2.92
CA GLU A 40 -39.29 3.04 -3.17
C GLU A 40 -39.60 2.95 -4.67
N GLY A 41 -40.74 2.33 -5.00
CA GLY A 41 -41.27 2.21 -6.35
C GLY A 41 -40.83 0.93 -7.08
N THR A 42 -41.18 0.85 -8.36
CA THR A 42 -40.80 -0.26 -9.25
C THR A 42 -40.35 0.30 -10.58
N ALA A 43 -39.27 -0.26 -11.13
CA ALA A 43 -38.72 0.15 -12.41
C ALA A 43 -38.29 -1.08 -13.22
N VAL A 44 -38.25 -0.93 -14.54
CA VAL A 44 -37.70 -1.91 -15.48
C VAL A 44 -36.68 -1.17 -16.33
N GLY A 45 -35.58 -1.83 -16.69
CA GLY A 45 -34.52 -1.23 -17.48
C GLY A 45 -33.73 -2.27 -18.25
N LEU A 46 -32.97 -1.81 -19.23
CA LEU A 46 -32.05 -2.63 -20.01
C LEU A 46 -30.66 -2.59 -19.37
N VAL A 47 -30.01 -3.74 -19.23
CA VAL A 47 -28.67 -3.83 -18.65
C VAL A 47 -27.64 -3.29 -19.65
N ILE A 48 -26.96 -2.21 -19.30
CA ILE A 48 -25.96 -1.55 -20.15
C ILE A 48 -24.54 -2.11 -19.89
N ASN A 49 -24.17 -2.29 -18.62
CA ASN A 49 -22.85 -2.76 -18.20
C ASN A 49 -22.95 -3.84 -17.10
N THR A 50 -21.99 -4.77 -17.09
CA THR A 50 -21.91 -5.86 -16.10
C THR A 50 -20.49 -6.05 -15.56
N GLY A 51 -20.37 -6.50 -14.31
CA GLY A 51 -19.09 -6.79 -13.65
C GLY A 51 -18.17 -5.56 -13.58
N ASP A 52 -16.89 -5.75 -13.91
CA ASP A 52 -15.84 -4.73 -13.87
C ASP A 52 -16.09 -3.55 -14.83
N ARG A 53 -16.97 -3.72 -15.81
CA ARG A 53 -17.36 -2.65 -16.76
C ARG A 53 -18.38 -1.68 -16.17
N THR A 54 -18.98 -2.00 -15.01
CA THR A 54 -19.82 -1.06 -14.28
C THR A 54 -18.99 0.08 -13.67
N ILE A 55 -19.62 1.20 -13.34
CA ILE A 55 -18.92 2.34 -12.72
C ILE A 55 -18.22 1.92 -11.41
N ILE A 56 -18.95 1.22 -10.54
CA ILE A 56 -18.38 0.74 -9.27
C ILE A 56 -17.31 -0.35 -9.48
N GLY A 57 -17.47 -1.21 -10.49
CA GLY A 57 -16.44 -2.20 -10.86
C GLY A 57 -15.13 -1.55 -11.29
N ARG A 58 -15.21 -0.47 -12.08
CA ARG A 58 -14.03 0.32 -12.45
C ARG A 58 -13.39 1.02 -11.25
N ILE A 59 -14.19 1.58 -10.34
CA ILE A 59 -13.68 2.18 -9.10
C ILE A 59 -12.99 1.13 -8.22
N ALA A 60 -13.59 -0.04 -8.06
CA ALA A 60 -13.02 -1.15 -7.30
C ALA A 60 -11.69 -1.63 -7.92
N SER A 61 -11.62 -1.75 -9.25
CA SER A 61 -10.39 -2.09 -9.95
C SER A 61 -9.31 -1.04 -9.82
N LEU A 62 -9.67 0.26 -9.78
CA LEU A 62 -8.71 1.33 -9.53
C LEU A 62 -8.20 1.29 -8.09
N ALA A 63 -9.10 1.04 -7.13
CA ALA A 63 -8.73 0.95 -5.71
C ALA A 63 -7.83 -0.27 -5.42
N SER A 64 -8.07 -1.41 -6.07
CA SER A 64 -7.24 -2.61 -5.90
C SER A 64 -5.95 -2.58 -6.72
N GLY A 65 -5.90 -1.82 -7.82
CA GLY A 65 -4.75 -1.68 -8.69
C GLY A 65 -3.70 -0.67 -8.22
N VAL A 66 -3.89 -0.04 -7.05
CA VAL A 66 -2.89 0.87 -6.48
C VAL A 66 -1.70 0.05 -5.99
N GLU A 67 -0.51 0.34 -6.53
CA GLU A 67 0.72 -0.30 -6.08
C GLU A 67 0.97 -0.02 -4.60
N ASN A 68 1.40 -1.04 -3.86
CA ASN A 68 1.79 -0.88 -2.46
C ASN A 68 3.12 -0.14 -2.40
N GLU A 69 3.07 1.20 -2.38
CA GLU A 69 4.23 2.02 -2.09
C GLU A 69 4.69 1.80 -0.64
N LYS A 70 6.00 1.80 -0.43
CA LYS A 70 6.58 1.76 0.92
C LYS A 70 6.12 3.00 1.69
N THR A 71 5.72 2.83 2.94
CA THR A 71 5.37 3.97 3.79
C THR A 71 6.61 4.84 4.07
N PRO A 72 6.45 6.15 4.33
CA PRO A 72 7.59 7.03 4.64
C PRO A 72 8.46 6.50 5.79
N ILE A 73 7.83 5.90 6.81
CA ILE A 73 8.57 5.30 7.93
C ILE A 73 9.35 4.04 7.51
N ALA A 74 8.80 3.22 6.62
CA ALA A 74 9.51 2.04 6.12
C ALA A 74 10.75 2.43 5.30
N VAL A 75 10.66 3.51 4.50
CA VAL A 75 11.81 4.06 3.76
C VAL A 75 12.88 4.57 4.72
N GLU A 76 12.50 5.29 5.77
CA GLU A 76 13.45 5.81 6.77
C GLU A 76 14.14 4.69 7.55
N ILE A 77 13.41 3.64 7.92
CA ILE A 77 13.97 2.46 8.60
C ILE A 77 14.98 1.75 7.69
N GLU A 78 14.65 1.55 6.42
CA GLU A 78 15.56 0.93 5.44
C GLU A 78 16.84 1.77 5.29
N HIS A 79 16.69 3.09 5.15
CA HIS A 79 17.84 4.00 5.09
C HIS A 79 18.71 3.93 6.35
N PHE A 80 18.09 3.92 7.52
CA PHE A 80 18.80 3.77 8.80
C PHE A 80 19.55 2.43 8.88
N VAL A 81 18.92 1.32 8.49
CA VAL A 81 19.52 -0.02 8.50
C VAL A 81 20.72 -0.07 7.55
N ASP A 82 20.61 0.50 6.35
CA ASP A 82 21.71 0.53 5.37
C ASP A 82 22.93 1.30 5.88
N ILE A 83 22.71 2.43 6.58
CA ILE A 83 23.79 3.21 7.19
C ILE A 83 24.51 2.39 8.26
N ILE A 84 23.77 1.77 9.17
CA ILE A 84 24.35 0.99 10.27
C ILE A 84 25.07 -0.25 9.74
N ALA A 85 24.49 -0.96 8.76
CA ALA A 85 25.12 -2.10 8.10
C ALA A 85 26.42 -1.70 7.39
N GLY A 86 26.42 -0.56 6.68
CA GLY A 86 27.61 -0.01 6.04
C GLY A 86 28.73 0.30 7.04
N LEU A 87 28.39 0.95 8.17
CA LEU A 87 29.34 1.23 9.25
C LEU A 87 29.89 -0.04 9.89
N ALA A 88 29.02 -1.03 10.14
CA ALA A 88 29.40 -2.32 10.73
C ALA A 88 30.43 -3.05 9.86
N ILE A 89 30.20 -3.12 8.55
CA ILE A 89 31.12 -3.74 7.59
C ILE A 89 32.42 -2.94 7.49
N PHE A 90 32.35 -1.61 7.45
CA PHE A 90 33.53 -0.75 7.38
C PHE A 90 34.45 -0.95 8.58
N PHE A 91 33.92 -0.88 9.80
CA PHE A 91 34.70 -1.11 11.02
C PHE A 91 35.16 -2.56 11.13
N GLY A 92 34.29 -3.53 10.86
CA GLY A 92 34.65 -4.94 10.86
C GLY A 92 35.83 -5.22 9.93
N ALA A 93 35.76 -4.78 8.68
CA ALA A 93 36.81 -5.00 7.68
C ALA A 93 38.12 -4.28 8.05
N THR A 94 38.03 -3.05 8.55
CA THR A 94 39.21 -2.29 9.00
C THR A 94 39.94 -3.03 10.12
N PHE A 95 39.21 -3.47 11.15
CA PHE A 95 39.80 -4.21 12.27
C PHE A 95 40.28 -5.61 11.86
N PHE A 96 39.62 -6.26 10.92
CA PHE A 96 40.09 -7.52 10.33
C PHE A 96 41.46 -7.36 9.66
N VAL A 97 41.61 -6.33 8.82
CA VAL A 97 42.89 -6.02 8.15
C VAL A 97 43.97 -5.71 9.18
N VAL A 98 43.66 -4.89 10.20
CA VAL A 98 44.59 -4.58 11.29
C VAL A 98 45.01 -5.86 12.04
N ALA A 99 44.08 -6.74 12.37
CA ALA A 99 44.37 -8.00 13.04
C ALA A 99 45.32 -8.89 12.22
N MET A 100 45.10 -8.96 10.90
CA MET A 100 45.99 -9.68 9.98
C MET A 100 47.40 -9.08 9.94
N LEU A 101 47.52 -7.74 9.93
CA LEU A 101 48.81 -7.05 9.94
C LEU A 101 49.60 -7.24 11.25
N ILE A 102 48.90 -7.35 12.38
CA ILE A 102 49.51 -7.62 13.70
C ILE A 102 49.93 -9.11 13.83
N GLY A 103 49.55 -9.97 12.88
CA GLY A 103 49.94 -11.38 12.85
C GLY A 103 48.96 -12.30 13.59
N TYR A 104 47.71 -11.88 13.79
CA TYR A 104 46.69 -12.80 14.30
C TYR A 104 46.42 -13.91 13.27
N PRO A 105 46.15 -15.15 13.72
CA PRO A 105 45.74 -16.21 12.80
C PRO A 105 44.41 -15.83 12.16
N PHE A 106 44.24 -16.13 10.87
CA PHE A 106 43.06 -15.81 10.07
C PHE A 106 41.74 -16.14 10.79
N LEU A 107 41.68 -17.33 11.41
CA LEU A 107 40.48 -17.79 12.09
C LEU A 107 40.11 -16.89 13.30
N ARG A 108 41.09 -16.36 14.01
CA ARG A 108 40.86 -15.41 15.12
C ARG A 108 40.49 -14.01 14.60
N ALA A 109 41.11 -13.55 13.51
CA ALA A 109 40.72 -12.29 12.87
C ALA A 109 39.26 -12.34 12.36
N MET A 110 38.85 -13.48 11.78
CA MET A 110 37.48 -13.69 11.31
C MET A 110 36.45 -13.70 12.46
N VAL A 111 36.81 -14.27 13.61
CA VAL A 111 35.98 -14.20 14.82
C VAL A 111 35.80 -12.76 15.31
N PHE A 112 36.86 -11.94 15.28
CA PHE A 112 36.75 -10.52 15.62
C PHE A 112 35.87 -9.74 14.64
N PHE A 113 36.00 -10.00 13.34
CA PHE A 113 35.12 -9.41 12.33
C PHE A 113 33.64 -9.71 12.63
N MET A 114 33.30 -10.98 12.85
CA MET A 114 31.94 -11.39 13.19
C MET A 114 31.44 -10.70 14.46
N ALA A 115 32.28 -10.66 15.51
CA ALA A 115 31.92 -10.03 16.78
C ALA A 115 31.63 -8.53 16.63
N ILE A 116 32.41 -7.81 15.81
CA ILE A 116 32.19 -6.39 15.54
C ILE A 116 30.89 -6.18 14.76
N VAL A 117 30.66 -6.97 13.71
CA VAL A 117 29.42 -6.85 12.92
C VAL A 117 28.18 -7.10 13.77
N VAL A 118 28.17 -8.19 14.55
CA VAL A 118 27.04 -8.50 15.47
C VAL A 118 26.86 -7.42 16.53
N ALA A 119 27.94 -6.83 17.06
CA ALA A 119 27.82 -5.74 18.04
C ALA A 119 27.21 -4.45 17.47
N TYR A 120 27.29 -4.23 16.15
CA TYR A 120 26.74 -3.04 15.48
C TYR A 120 25.34 -3.26 14.89
N VAL A 121 24.96 -4.49 14.56
CA VAL A 121 23.61 -4.80 14.07
C VAL A 121 22.62 -4.59 15.23
N PRO A 122 21.60 -3.74 15.09
CA PRO A 122 20.67 -3.49 16.19
C PRO A 122 19.56 -4.53 16.16
N GLU A 123 19.78 -5.73 16.73
CA GLU A 123 18.79 -6.82 16.68
C GLU A 123 17.45 -6.45 17.36
N GLY A 124 17.48 -5.50 18.29
CA GLY A 124 16.28 -4.98 18.96
C GLY A 124 15.48 -3.95 18.17
N LEU A 125 16.02 -3.40 17.07
CA LEU A 125 15.35 -2.31 16.35
C LEU A 125 14.08 -2.77 15.65
N LEU A 126 14.11 -3.91 14.96
CA LEU A 126 12.93 -4.44 14.29
C LEU A 126 11.81 -4.77 15.29
N ALA A 127 12.16 -5.30 16.46
CA ALA A 127 11.19 -5.61 17.50
C ALA A 127 10.56 -4.36 18.14
N THR A 128 11.36 -3.31 18.37
CA THR A 128 10.88 -2.06 19.00
C THR A 128 10.03 -1.20 18.07
N VAL A 129 10.25 -1.28 16.76
CA VAL A 129 9.45 -0.55 15.75
C VAL A 129 8.06 -1.17 15.58
N THR A 130 7.90 -2.47 15.81
CA THR A 130 6.61 -3.17 15.65
C THR A 130 5.69 -3.11 16.87
N VAL A 131 6.21 -2.73 18.04
CA VAL A 131 5.49 -2.72 19.34
C VAL A 131 4.80 -1.39 19.60
#